data_AF-A0A7M7G5B7-F1
#
_entry.id   AF-A0A7M7G5B7-F1
#
_cell.length_a   1.000
_cell.length_b   1.000
_cell.length_c   1.000
_cell.angle_alpha   90.00
_cell.angle_beta   90.00
_cell.angle_gamma   90.00
#
_symmetry.space_group_name_H-M   'P 1'
#
loop_
_entity.id
_entity.type
_entity.pdbx_description
1 polymer ?
#
loop_
_entity_poly.entity_id
_entity_poly.type
_entity_poly.pdbx_seq_one_letter_code
_entity_poly.pdbx_strand_id
1 'polypeptide(L)' 'MTRGNQRELARAKNMKKSGKKAAAEQESNKGLTLEQRKQRDAERMREKQLKKQQDAEMSKQAVK' A
#
# COMPACT_ATOMS: atom_id res chain seq x y z
N MET A 1 30.93 2.93 -2.34
CA MET A 1 29.55 3.33 -2.72
C MET A 1 28.43 2.46 -2.13
N THR A 2 28.73 1.33 -1.47
CA THR A 2 27.79 0.20 -1.23
C THR A 2 27.01 0.20 0.10
N ARG A 3 27.02 1.28 0.89
CA ARG A 3 26.26 1.32 2.17
C ARG A 3 25.66 2.69 2.53
N GLY A 4 26.33 3.78 2.14
CA GLY A 4 25.82 5.15 2.30
C GLY A 4 24.49 5.37 1.56
N ASN A 5 24.38 4.87 0.32
CA ASN A 5 23.16 5.00 -0.47
C ASN A 5 21.95 4.30 0.18
N GLN A 6 22.15 3.12 0.79
CA GLN A 6 21.07 2.41 1.49
C GLN A 6 20.64 3.14 2.77
N ARG A 7 21.59 3.76 3.49
CA ARG A 7 21.29 4.53 4.70
C ARG A 7 20.51 5.80 4.39
N GLU A 8 20.93 6.55 3.38
CA GLU A 8 20.21 7.76 2.95
C GLU A 8 18.82 7.42 2.42
N LEU A 9 18.71 6.32 1.66
CA LEU A 9 17.41 5.85 1.17
C LEU A 9 16.49 5.40 2.32
N ALA A 10 17.03 4.75 3.36
CA ALA A 10 16.27 4.41 4.56
C ALA A 10 15.81 5.64 5.34
N ARG A 11 16.68 6.66 5.50
CA ARG A 11 16.30 7.93 6.13
C ARG A 11 15.24 8.65 5.32
N ALA A 12 15.41 8.77 4.01
CA ALA A 12 14.41 9.38 3.12
C ALA A 12 13.06 8.65 3.21
N LYS A 13 13.07 7.31 3.27
CA LYS A 13 11.84 6.51 3.49
C LYS A 13 11.21 6.76 4.85
N ASN A 14 12.00 6.92 5.92
CA ASN A 14 11.49 7.20 7.25
C ASN A 14 10.93 8.62 7.38
N MET A 15 11.61 9.62 6.81
CA MET A 15 11.12 11.00 6.74
C MET A 15 9.79 11.11 5.97
N LYS A 16 9.63 10.32 4.90
CA LYS A 16 8.36 10.23 4.15
C LYS A 16 7.23 9.53 4.93
N LYS A 17 7.55 8.78 5.98
CA LYS A 17 6.55 8.14 6.85
C LYS A 17 6.13 9.08 7.99
N SER A 18 7.05 9.86 8.54
CA SER A 18 6.76 10.81 9.63
C SER A 18 6.00 12.06 9.18
N GLY A 19 6.08 12.44 7.90
CA GLY A 19 5.33 13.58 7.34
C GLY A 19 3.90 13.28 6.91
N LYS A 20 3.37 12.06 7.13
CA LYS A 20 2.00 11.73 6.75
C LYS A 20 1.03 12.14 7.85
N LYS A 21 0.01 12.92 7.47
CA LYS A 21 -1.12 13.26 8.35
C LYS A 21 -1.73 11.99 8.95
N ALA A 22 -2.18 12.09 10.20
CA ALA A 22 -2.82 10.97 10.89
C ALA A 22 -4.00 10.45 10.06
N ALA A 23 -4.34 9.16 10.17
CA ALA A 23 -5.42 8.57 9.38
C ALA A 23 -6.77 9.30 9.55
N ALA A 24 -7.00 9.96 10.69
CA ALA A 24 -8.17 10.82 10.91
C ALA A 24 -8.14 12.16 10.16
N GLU A 25 -6.95 12.68 9.88
CA GLU A 25 -6.71 13.97 9.22
C GLU A 25 -6.54 13.84 7.69
N GLN A 26 -6.53 12.61 7.19
CA GLN A 26 -6.54 12.37 5.75
C GLN A 26 -7.90 12.77 5.19
N GLU A 27 -7.89 13.63 4.18
CA GLU A 27 -9.08 14.15 3.53
C GLU A 27 -9.94 13.03 2.90
N SER A 28 -9.31 11.97 2.42
CA SER A 28 -9.97 10.75 1.93
C SER A 28 -10.80 10.01 2.98
N ASN A 29 -10.53 10.29 4.26
CA ASN A 29 -11.13 9.64 5.41
C ASN A 29 -12.14 10.57 6.13
N LYS A 30 -12.30 11.82 5.66
CA LYS A 30 -13.24 12.80 6.21
C LYS A 30 -14.67 12.29 6.05
N GLY A 31 -15.43 12.25 7.14
CA GLY A 31 -16.83 11.78 7.15
C GLY A 31 -17.03 10.27 7.19
N LEU A 32 -15.96 9.45 7.21
CA LEU A 32 -16.07 7.99 7.34
C LEU A 32 -15.83 7.56 8.78
N THR A 33 -16.70 6.68 9.27
CA THR A 33 -16.51 6.00 10.56
C THR A 33 -15.32 5.03 10.48
N LEU A 34 -14.77 4.65 11.64
CA LEU A 34 -13.66 3.71 11.70
C LEU A 34 -14.01 2.35 11.05
N GLU A 35 -15.26 1.93 11.16
CA GLU A 35 -15.76 0.69 10.58
C GLU A 35 -15.79 0.75 9.05
N GLN A 36 -16.33 1.84 8.47
CA GLN A 36 -16.36 2.05 7.03
C GLN A 36 -14.96 2.15 6.42
N ARG A 37 -14.01 2.75 7.15
CA ARG A 37 -12.59 2.77 6.73
C ARG A 37 -12.00 1.36 6.68
N LYS A 38 -12.24 0.55 7.71
CA LYS A 38 -11.79 -0.85 7.75
C LYS A 38 -12.42 -1.69 6.65
N GLN A 39 -13.71 -1.52 6.38
CA GLN A 39 -14.41 -2.22 5.30
C GLN A 39 -13.80 -1.88 3.93
N ARG A 40 -13.61 -0.59 3.63
CA ARG A 40 -12.96 -0.14 2.39
C ARG A 40 -11.53 -0.68 2.24
N ASP A 41 -10.76 -0.71 3.32
CA ASP A 41 -9.41 -1.26 3.30
C ASP A 41 -9.42 -2.78 3.07
N ALA A 42 -10.38 -3.49 3.68
CA ALA A 42 -10.56 -4.92 3.50
C ALA A 42 -10.99 -5.28 2.05
N GLU A 43 -11.92 -4.52 1.47
CA GLU A 43 -12.37 -4.70 0.08
C GLU A 43 -11.22 -4.51 -0.90
N ARG A 44 -10.48 -3.40 -0.80
CA ARG A 44 -9.29 -3.16 -1.63
C ARG A 44 -8.24 -4.25 -1.49
N MET A 45 -8.09 -4.83 -0.29
CA MET A 45 -7.17 -5.95 -0.08
C MET A 45 -7.64 -7.24 -0.74
N ARG A 46 -8.94 -7.55 -0.71
CA ARG A 46 -9.52 -8.71 -1.41
C ARG A 46 -9.36 -8.57 -2.92
N GLU A 47 -9.70 -7.40 -3.48
CA GLU A 47 -9.52 -7.10 -4.90
C GLU A 47 -8.06 -7.25 -5.33
N LYS A 48 -7.13 -6.72 -4.54
CA LYS A 48 -5.69 -6.85 -4.82
C LYS A 48 -5.21 -8.29 -4.79
N GLN A 49 -5.72 -9.12 -3.87
CA GLN A 49 -5.39 -10.54 -3.83
C GLN A 49 -5.93 -11.26 -5.07
N LEU A 50 -7.18 -11.00 -5.43
CA LEU A 50 -7.79 -11.57 -6.62
C LEU A 50 -7.04 -11.16 -7.88
N LYS A 51 -6.69 -9.87 -8.02
CA LYS A 51 -5.93 -9.36 -9.16
C LYS A 51 -4.55 -10.01 -9.25
N LYS A 52 -3.84 -10.14 -8.12
CA LYS A 52 -2.56 -10.86 -8.08
C LYS A 52 -2.69 -12.33 -8.48
N GLN A 53 -3.74 -13.01 -8.04
CA GLN A 53 -4.01 -14.39 -8.44
C GLN A 53 -4.30 -14.49 -9.93
N GLN A 54 -5.14 -13.60 -10.46
CA GLN A 54 -5.43 -13.51 -11.90
C GLN A 54 -4.16 -13.23 -12.71
N ASP A 55 -3.36 -12.25 -12.30
CA ASP A 55 -2.11 -11.92 -13.00
C ASP A 55 -1.11 -13.09 -12.94
N ALA A 56 -1.05 -13.81 -11.81
CA ALA A 56 -0.24 -15.03 -11.70
C ALA A 56 -0.75 -16.15 -12.62
N GLU A 57 -2.06 -16.39 -12.68
CA GLU A 57 -2.66 -17.39 -13.57
C GLU A 57 -2.48 -17.03 -15.05
N MET A 58 -2.68 -15.76 -15.42
CA MET A 58 -2.42 -15.26 -16.77
C MET A 58 -0.94 -15.40 -17.15
N SER A 59 -0.02 -15.14 -16.21
CA SER A 59 1.41 -15.33 -16.45
C SER A 59 1.79 -16.79 -16.66
N LYS A 60 1.13 -17.74 -15.97
CA LYS A 60 1.33 -19.18 -16.18
C LYS A 60 0.78 -19.65 -17.52
N GLN A 61 -0.36 -19.10 -17.95
CA GLN A 61 -0.95 -19.42 -19.25
C GLN A 61 -0.11 -18.88 -20.42
N ALA A 62 0.50 -17.70 -20.27
CA ALA A 62 1.34 -17.11 -21.31
C ALA A 62 2.71 -17.82 -21.50
N VAL A 63 3.13 -18.63 -20.54
CA VAL A 63 4.41 -19.37 -20.57
C VAL A 63 4.25 -20.82 -21.07
N LYS A 64 3.00 -21.30 -21.20
CA LYS A 64 2.68 -22.65 -21.69
C LYS A 64 2.45 -22.65 -23.20
#